data_AF-A0A3D2FD30-F1
#
_entry.id   AF-A0A3D2FD30-F1
#
_cell.length_a   1.000
_cell.length_b   1.000
_cell.length_c   1.000
_cell.angle_alpha   90.00
_cell.angle_beta   90.00
_cell.angle_gamma   90.00
#
_symmetry.space_group_name_H-M   'P 1'
#
loop_
_entity.id
_entity.type
_entity.pdbx_description
1 polymer ?
#
loop_
_entity_poly.entity_id
_entity_poly.type
_entity_poly.pdbx_seq_one_letter_code
_entity_poly.pdbx_strand_id
1 'polypeptide(L)'
;MATNATAFIRFNRQVLSNGVLVVFVINYIGFFSAKALQTRLRQHPVCYLFLDGCIRAILFIALHALVYVISADLFGSFGGDRLTALQVVGPTLQRAYAFENISSVYLYGTLVGSYALYIAVLAPRKSAQRWRAHALSISTCASTLLAVTFLSNAARLLFEGAQ
;
A
#
# COMPACT_ATOMS: atom_id res chain seq x y z
N MET A 1 6.56 -30.87 11.37
CA MET A 1 5.86 -29.87 12.20
C MET A 1 6.80 -28.69 12.43
N ALA A 2 6.45 -27.48 12.01
CA ALA A 2 7.24 -26.31 12.37
C ALA A 2 7.07 -26.06 13.88
N THR A 3 8.16 -25.91 14.62
CA THR A 3 8.07 -25.49 16.03
C THR A 3 7.57 -24.04 16.09
N ASN A 4 6.94 -23.66 17.20
CA ASN A 4 6.47 -22.28 17.41
C ASN A 4 7.58 -21.24 17.15
N ALA A 5 8.83 -21.58 17.45
CA ALA A 5 10.00 -20.76 17.16
C ALA A 5 10.25 -20.57 15.65
N THR A 6 10.18 -21.63 14.85
CA THR A 6 10.36 -21.53 13.39
C THR A 6 9.25 -20.71 12.73
N ALA A 7 8.01 -20.86 13.19
CA ALA A 7 6.88 -20.06 12.72
C ALA A 7 7.05 -18.57 13.07
N PHE A 8 7.48 -18.27 14.30
CA PHE A 8 7.75 -16.91 14.75
C PHE A 8 8.86 -16.23 13.93
N ILE A 9 9.96 -16.92 13.63
CA ILE A 9 11.05 -16.39 12.82
C ILE A 9 10.57 -16.05 11.40
N ARG A 10 9.76 -16.92 10.78
CA ARG A 10 9.19 -16.67 9.44
C ARG A 10 8.25 -15.47 9.44
N PHE A 11 7.39 -15.38 10.44
CA PHE A 11 6.50 -14.23 10.64
C PHE A 11 7.29 -12.92 10.82
N ASN A 12 8.26 -12.91 11.73
CA ASN A 12 9.05 -11.71 12.02
C ASN A 12 9.84 -11.26 10.78
N ARG A 13 10.40 -12.21 10.03
CA ARG A 13 11.02 -11.91 8.73
C ARG A 13 10.01 -11.23 7.81
N GLN A 14 8.82 -11.81 7.63
CA GLN A 14 7.79 -11.22 6.76
C GLN A 14 7.38 -9.81 7.20
N VAL A 15 7.22 -9.56 8.51
CA VAL A 15 6.91 -8.22 9.04
C VAL A 15 8.04 -7.23 8.77
N LEU A 16 9.30 -7.59 9.06
CA LEU A 16 10.43 -6.68 8.96
C LEU A 16 10.89 -6.47 7.51
N SER A 17 11.02 -7.54 6.73
CA SER A 17 11.53 -7.47 5.35
C SER A 17 10.49 -6.97 4.35
N ASN A 18 9.21 -7.26 4.59
CA ASN A 18 8.14 -6.89 3.66
C ASN A 18 7.33 -5.74 4.24
N GLY A 19 6.71 -5.95 5.40
CA GLY A 19 5.77 -5.00 5.98
C GLY A 19 6.37 -3.63 6.28
N VAL A 20 7.41 -3.59 7.11
CA VAL A 20 8.07 -2.34 7.51
C VAL A 20 8.62 -1.62 6.29
N LEU A 21 9.30 -2.34 5.39
CA LEU A 21 9.85 -1.78 4.16
C LEU A 21 8.76 -1.15 3.30
N VAL A 22 7.69 -1.87 2.99
CA VAL A 22 6.60 -1.39 2.13
C VAL A 22 5.93 -0.16 2.75
N VAL A 23 5.56 -0.23 4.03
CA VAL A 23 4.89 0.87 4.73
C VAL A 23 5.78 2.11 4.81
N PHE A 24 7.06 1.92 5.11
CA PHE A 24 8.04 2.99 5.21
C PHE A 24 8.24 3.68 3.86
N VAL A 25 8.54 2.93 2.79
CA VAL A 25 8.84 3.47 1.46
C VAL A 25 7.64 4.25 0.92
N ILE A 26 6.43 3.71 1.02
CA ILE A 26 5.21 4.36 0.51
C ILE A 26 4.95 5.67 1.25
N ASN A 27 5.03 5.65 2.59
CA ASN A 27 4.82 6.86 3.36
C ASN A 27 5.93 7.89 3.12
N TYR A 28 7.18 7.46 3.04
CA TYR A 28 8.32 8.33 2.74
C TYR A 28 8.11 9.05 1.40
N ILE A 29 7.76 8.31 0.34
CA ILE A 29 7.47 8.89 -0.97
C ILE A 29 6.31 9.87 -0.89
N GLY A 30 5.23 9.53 -0.18
CA GLY A 30 4.09 10.45 -0.02
C GLY A 30 4.43 11.73 0.76
N PHE A 31 5.21 11.64 1.85
CA PHE A 31 5.64 12.84 2.58
C PHE A 31 6.61 13.70 1.75
N PHE A 32 7.52 13.06 1.01
CA PHE A 32 8.46 13.75 0.14
C PHE A 32 7.74 14.43 -1.05
N SER A 33 6.81 13.71 -1.69
CA SER A 33 6.00 14.22 -2.79
C SER A 33 5.10 15.36 -2.33
N ALA A 34 4.55 15.30 -1.11
CA ALA A 34 3.81 16.41 -0.50
C ALA A 34 4.66 17.67 -0.48
N LYS A 35 5.90 17.61 0.00
CA LYS A 35 6.79 18.78 0.04
C LYS A 35 7.03 19.35 -1.36
N ALA A 36 7.23 18.50 -2.36
CA ALA A 36 7.53 18.92 -3.73
C ALA A 36 6.30 19.44 -4.51
N LEU A 37 5.14 18.78 -4.33
CA LEU A 37 3.92 19.04 -5.07
C LEU A 37 3.02 20.05 -4.38
N GLN A 38 3.02 20.14 -3.04
CA GLN A 38 2.18 21.09 -2.31
C GLN A 38 2.51 22.54 -2.70
N THR A 39 3.76 22.86 -3.04
CA THR A 39 4.11 24.19 -3.53
C THR A 39 3.43 24.52 -4.86
N ARG A 40 3.25 23.53 -5.75
CA ARG A 40 2.63 23.68 -7.06
C ARG A 40 1.11 23.55 -7.04
N LEU A 41 0.60 22.63 -6.22
CA LEU A 41 -0.82 22.27 -6.13
C LEU A 41 -1.52 22.87 -4.91
N ARG A 42 -0.93 23.88 -4.27
CA ARG A 42 -1.48 24.52 -3.07
C ARG A 42 -2.92 25.00 -3.26
N GLN A 43 -3.26 25.42 -4.47
CA GLN A 43 -4.60 25.89 -4.85
C GLN A 43 -5.57 24.75 -5.21
N HIS A 44 -5.06 23.53 -5.42
CA HIS A 44 -5.84 22.36 -5.84
C HIS A 44 -5.59 21.15 -4.92
N PRO A 45 -5.95 21.23 -3.62
CA PRO A 45 -5.68 20.16 -2.67
C PRO A 45 -6.38 18.84 -3.04
N VAL A 46 -7.56 18.90 -3.67
CA VAL A 46 -8.28 17.70 -4.13
C VAL A 46 -7.52 16.96 -5.23
N CYS A 47 -6.90 17.70 -6.16
CA CYS A 47 -6.07 17.11 -7.21
C CYS A 47 -4.84 16.41 -6.60
N TYR A 48 -4.21 17.05 -5.61
CA TYR A 48 -3.10 16.43 -4.88
C TYR A 48 -3.53 15.14 -4.16
N LEU A 49 -4.64 15.16 -3.42
CA LEU A 49 -5.19 13.99 -2.73
C LEU A 49 -5.44 12.82 -3.70
N PHE A 50 -6.02 13.10 -4.86
CA PHE A 50 -6.26 12.10 -5.89
C PHE A 50 -4.97 11.48 -6.43
N LEU A 51 -4.00 12.32 -6.81
CA LEU A 51 -2.71 11.87 -7.35
C LEU A 51 -1.92 11.05 -6.31
N ASP A 52 -1.84 11.51 -5.06
CA ASP A 52 -1.16 10.78 -3.98
C ASP A 52 -1.81 9.42 -3.74
N GLY A 53 -3.16 9.36 -3.71
CA GLY A 53 -3.90 8.10 -3.60
C GLY A 53 -3.59 7.12 -4.73
N CYS A 54 -3.59 7.58 -5.99
CA CYS A 54 -3.23 6.74 -7.14
C CYS A 54 -1.79 6.22 -7.05
N ILE A 55 -0.83 7.11 -6.75
CA ILE A 55 0.59 6.75 -6.62
C ILE A 55 0.77 5.70 -5.52
N ARG A 56 0.14 5.90 -4.35
CA ARG A 56 0.21 4.95 -3.23
C ARG A 56 -0.37 3.59 -3.60
N ALA A 57 -1.51 3.56 -4.30
CA ALA A 57 -2.11 2.30 -4.73
C ALA A 57 -1.18 1.51 -5.68
N ILE A 58 -0.59 2.19 -6.67
CA ILE A 58 0.36 1.58 -7.61
C ILE A 58 1.62 1.10 -6.88
N LEU A 59 2.22 1.96 -6.03
CA LEU A 59 3.41 1.61 -5.26
C LEU A 59 3.18 0.42 -4.33
N PHE A 60 2.00 0.35 -3.71
CA PHE A 60 1.66 -0.77 -2.82
C PHE A 60 1.72 -2.11 -3.55
N ILE A 61 1.17 -2.18 -4.76
CA ILE A 61 1.19 -3.39 -5.58
C ILE A 61 2.59 -3.68 -6.12
N ALA A 62 3.25 -2.65 -6.68
CA ALA A 62 4.57 -2.78 -7.29
C ALA A 62 5.64 -3.22 -6.28
N LEU A 63 5.64 -2.65 -5.07
CA LEU A 63 6.59 -3.04 -4.03
C LEU A 63 6.33 -4.46 -3.52
N HIS A 64 5.07 -4.89 -3.40
CA HIS A 64 4.76 -6.28 -3.04
C HIS A 64 5.26 -7.26 -4.11
N ALA A 65 5.01 -6.97 -5.38
CA ALA A 65 5.51 -7.77 -6.49
C ALA A 65 7.05 -7.84 -6.48
N LEU A 66 7.73 -6.71 -6.31
CA LEU A 66 9.18 -6.64 -6.24
C LEU A 66 9.73 -7.47 -5.07
N VAL A 67 9.17 -7.31 -3.87
CA VAL A 67 9.57 -8.06 -2.69
C VAL A 67 9.35 -9.57 -2.87
N TYR A 68 8.27 -9.98 -3.53
CA TYR A 68 7.98 -11.38 -3.79
C TYR A 68 8.96 -11.99 -4.79
N VAL A 69 9.29 -11.28 -5.87
CA VAL A 69 10.31 -11.70 -6.84
C VAL A 69 11.69 -11.81 -6.20
N ILE A 70 12.11 -10.80 -5.43
CA ILE A 70 13.37 -10.84 -4.69
C ILE A 70 13.39 -12.00 -3.69
N SER A 71 12.25 -12.27 -3.04
CA SER A 71 12.13 -13.39 -2.09
C SER A 71 12.20 -14.76 -2.78
N ALA A 72 11.76 -14.86 -4.04
CA ALA A 72 11.93 -16.07 -4.85
C ALA A 72 13.41 -16.30 -5.16
N ASP A 73 14.11 -15.25 -5.63
CA ASP A 73 15.52 -15.33 -6.00
C ASP A 73 16.45 -15.60 -4.80
N LEU A 74 16.25 -14.89 -3.68
CA LEU A 74 17.18 -14.94 -2.54
C LEU A 74 16.88 -16.04 -1.53
N PHE A 75 15.60 -16.41 -1.37
CA PHE A 75 15.16 -17.34 -0.32
C PHE A 75 14.50 -18.61 -0.85
N GLY A 76 14.43 -18.78 -2.19
CA GLY A 76 13.71 -19.90 -2.80
C GLY A 76 12.20 -19.87 -2.51
N SER A 77 11.64 -18.71 -2.18
CA SER A 77 10.20 -18.58 -1.95
C SER A 77 9.44 -18.91 -3.24
N PHE A 78 8.21 -19.42 -3.13
CA PHE A 78 7.41 -19.80 -4.31
C PHE A 78 8.09 -20.84 -5.22
N GLY A 79 8.96 -21.69 -4.65
CA GLY A 79 9.75 -22.66 -5.41
C GLY A 79 10.91 -22.06 -6.20
N GLY A 80 11.24 -20.78 -5.97
CA GLY A 80 12.25 -20.04 -6.72
C GLY A 80 11.75 -19.49 -8.07
N ASP A 81 10.47 -19.67 -8.39
CA ASP A 81 9.89 -19.17 -9.63
C ASP A 81 9.31 -17.76 -9.49
N ARG A 82 9.83 -16.83 -10.30
CA ARG A 82 9.40 -15.44 -10.35
C ARG A 82 7.98 -15.30 -10.89
N LEU A 83 7.57 -16.15 -11.84
CA LEU A 83 6.22 -16.06 -12.42
C LEU A 83 5.17 -16.46 -11.39
N THR A 84 5.40 -17.58 -10.68
CA THR A 84 4.58 -17.98 -9.52
C THR A 84 4.54 -16.87 -8.46
N ALA A 85 5.68 -16.23 -8.18
CA ALA A 85 5.74 -15.11 -7.23
C ALA A 85 4.85 -13.92 -7.64
N LEU A 86 4.77 -13.59 -8.93
CA LEU A 86 3.89 -12.53 -9.44
C LEU A 86 2.41 -12.94 -9.45
N GLN A 87 2.11 -14.18 -9.83
CA GLN A 87 0.75 -14.73 -9.88
C GLN A 87 0.03 -14.65 -8.54
N VAL A 88 0.75 -14.82 -7.42
CA VAL A 88 0.14 -14.77 -6.08
C VAL A 88 -0.08 -13.34 -5.55
N VAL A 89 0.49 -12.30 -6.18
CA VAL A 89 0.36 -10.91 -5.70
C VAL A 89 -1.10 -10.46 -5.75
N GLY A 90 -1.75 -10.59 -6.91
CA GLY A 90 -3.14 -10.18 -7.11
C GLY A 90 -4.10 -10.82 -6.10
N PRO A 91 -4.15 -12.17 -5.99
CA PRO A 91 -4.95 -12.87 -5.00
C PRO A 91 -4.63 -12.49 -3.54
N THR A 92 -3.35 -12.26 -3.22
CA THR A 92 -2.96 -11.84 -1.86
C THR A 92 -3.52 -10.45 -1.53
N LEU A 93 -3.30 -9.47 -2.42
CA LEU A 93 -3.69 -8.09 -2.16
C LEU A 93 -5.20 -7.87 -2.29
N GLN A 94 -5.88 -8.64 -3.14
CA GLN A 94 -7.34 -8.65 -3.24
C GLN A 94 -7.99 -8.99 -1.90
N ARG A 95 -7.39 -9.89 -1.11
CA ARG A 95 -7.91 -10.30 0.20
C ARG A 95 -7.46 -9.40 1.36
N ALA A 96 -6.54 -8.47 1.09
CA ALA A 96 -5.94 -7.62 2.11
C ALA A 96 -6.92 -6.55 2.67
N TYR A 97 -7.92 -6.12 1.90
CA TYR A 97 -8.91 -5.19 2.44
C TYR A 97 -9.82 -5.83 3.50
N ALA A 98 -9.96 -7.15 3.49
CA ALA A 98 -10.83 -7.92 4.38
C ALA A 98 -10.08 -8.50 5.59
N PHE A 99 -8.82 -8.10 5.84
CA PHE A 99 -7.98 -8.62 6.91
C PHE A 99 -7.67 -10.12 6.84
N GLU A 100 -7.77 -10.74 5.66
CA GLU A 100 -7.58 -12.19 5.50
C GLU A 100 -6.09 -12.60 5.42
N ASN A 101 -5.16 -11.64 5.38
CA ASN A 101 -3.73 -11.91 5.40
C ASN A 101 -2.92 -10.75 5.99
N ILE A 102 -1.62 -10.96 6.18
CA ILE A 102 -0.74 -9.96 6.82
C ILE A 102 -0.55 -8.69 5.98
N SER A 103 -0.72 -8.76 4.66
CA SER A 103 -0.61 -7.57 3.79
C SER A 103 -1.69 -6.53 4.10
N SER A 104 -2.78 -6.94 4.75
CA SER A 104 -3.79 -6.04 5.33
C SER A 104 -3.16 -5.07 6.33
N VAL A 105 -2.32 -5.57 7.24
CA VAL A 105 -1.62 -4.73 8.24
C VAL A 105 -0.77 -3.68 7.54
N TYR A 106 -0.16 -4.03 6.41
CA TYR A 106 0.67 -3.10 5.64
C TYR A 106 -0.21 -2.07 4.92
N LEU A 107 -1.31 -2.50 4.31
CA LEU A 107 -2.27 -1.59 3.65
C LEU A 107 -2.80 -0.56 4.66
N TYR A 108 -3.38 -1.01 5.77
CA TYR A 108 -3.91 -0.09 6.79
C TYR A 108 -2.81 0.75 7.45
N GLY A 109 -1.60 0.20 7.62
CA GLY A 109 -0.43 0.96 8.06
C GLY A 109 -0.07 2.12 7.12
N THR A 110 -0.16 1.93 5.81
CA THR A 110 0.02 3.02 4.84
C THR A 110 -1.10 4.07 4.92
N LEU A 111 -2.35 3.65 5.17
CA LEU A 111 -3.51 4.55 5.25
C LEU A 111 -3.47 5.47 6.48
N VAL A 112 -2.90 5.01 7.59
CA VAL A 112 -2.68 5.86 8.79
C VAL A 112 -1.73 7.01 8.45
N GLY A 113 -0.62 6.71 7.76
CA GLY A 113 0.33 7.72 7.33
C GLY A 113 -0.24 8.67 6.27
N SER A 114 -1.01 8.16 5.30
CA SER A 114 -1.68 9.01 4.31
C SER A 114 -2.74 9.91 4.95
N TYR A 115 -3.50 9.42 5.92
CA TYR A 115 -4.47 10.24 6.65
C TYR A 115 -3.80 11.42 7.36
N ALA A 116 -2.71 11.17 8.09
CA ALA A 116 -1.94 12.23 8.74
C ALA A 116 -1.45 13.28 7.72
N LEU A 117 -0.98 12.83 6.56
CA LEU A 117 -0.55 13.69 5.46
C LEU A 117 -1.71 14.52 4.88
N TYR A 118 -2.86 13.90 4.61
CA TYR A 118 -4.02 14.59 4.04
C TYR A 118 -4.58 15.65 4.98
N ILE A 119 -4.60 15.38 6.28
CA ILE A 119 -4.98 16.40 7.28
C ILE A 119 -3.98 17.56 7.28
N ALA A 120 -2.69 17.29 7.17
CA ALA A 120 -1.67 18.35 7.09
C ALA A 120 -1.80 19.19 5.82
N VAL A 121 -2.10 18.56 4.68
CA VAL A 121 -2.30 19.25 3.39
C VAL A 121 -3.60 20.07 3.39
N LEU A 122 -4.67 19.54 3.99
CA LEU A 122 -5.98 20.17 4.06
C LEU A 122 -6.16 21.12 5.26
N ALA A 123 -5.12 21.30 6.08
CA ALA A 123 -5.15 22.02 7.36
C ALA A 123 -6.02 23.30 7.26
N PRO A 124 -7.21 23.32 7.88
CA PRO A 124 -8.16 24.41 7.68
C PRO A 124 -7.70 25.67 8.42
N ARG A 125 -7.88 26.83 7.80
CA ARG A 125 -7.67 28.14 8.47
C ARG A 125 -8.80 28.52 9.43
N LYS A 126 -9.97 27.87 9.35
CA LYS A 126 -11.17 28.14 10.16
C LYS A 126 -11.80 26.86 10.69
N SER A 127 -12.31 26.87 11.93
CA SER A 127 -12.85 25.69 12.64
C SER A 127 -14.01 25.01 11.90
N ALA A 128 -14.91 25.77 11.27
CA ALA A 128 -16.06 25.26 10.52
C ALA A 128 -15.68 24.38 9.30
N GLN A 129 -14.42 24.42 8.87
CA GLN A 129 -13.93 23.67 7.71
C GLN A 129 -13.15 22.40 8.11
N ARG A 130 -12.98 22.14 9.42
CA ARG A 130 -12.22 21.00 9.96
C ARG A 130 -12.88 19.66 9.67
N TRP A 131 -14.19 19.54 9.87
CA TRP A 131 -14.91 18.29 9.59
C TRP A 131 -14.84 17.91 8.09
N ARG A 132 -14.85 18.89 7.19
CA ARG A 132 -14.69 18.67 5.74
C ARG A 132 -13.31 18.08 5.43
N ALA A 133 -12.25 18.60 6.05
CA ALA A 133 -10.90 18.08 5.86
C ALA A 133 -10.78 16.61 6.32
N HIS A 134 -11.38 16.27 7.45
CA HIS A 134 -11.45 14.88 7.93
C HIS A 134 -12.26 13.99 6.97
N ALA A 135 -13.45 14.44 6.55
CA ALA A 135 -14.29 13.69 5.61
C ALA A 135 -13.57 13.44 4.27
N LEU A 136 -12.91 14.45 3.70
CA LEU A 136 -12.11 14.27 2.48
C LEU A 136 -10.94 13.31 2.70
N SER A 137 -10.20 13.45 3.80
CA SER A 137 -9.07 12.57 4.10
C SER A 137 -9.51 11.11 4.22
N ILE A 138 -10.60 10.86 4.95
CA ILE A 138 -11.18 9.51 5.12
C ILE A 138 -11.66 8.98 3.77
N SER A 139 -12.37 9.80 2.99
CA SER A 139 -12.84 9.42 1.67
C SER A 139 -11.69 9.05 0.73
N THR A 140 -10.62 9.84 0.69
CA THR A 140 -9.44 9.53 -0.13
C THR A 140 -8.71 8.27 0.34
N CYS A 141 -8.60 8.04 1.65
CA CYS A 141 -8.07 6.77 2.18
C CYS A 141 -8.93 5.58 1.75
N ALA A 142 -10.25 5.68 1.85
CA ALA A 142 -11.18 4.64 1.40
C ALA A 142 -11.08 4.40 -0.12
N SER A 143 -11.01 5.46 -0.92
CA SER A 143 -10.81 5.35 -2.37
C SER A 143 -9.46 4.70 -2.72
N THR A 144 -8.40 5.00 -1.97
CA THR A 144 -7.07 4.37 -2.16
C THR A 144 -7.13 2.88 -1.87
N LEU A 145 -7.82 2.48 -0.79
CA LEU A 145 -8.07 1.08 -0.46
C LEU A 145 -8.84 0.37 -1.58
N LEU A 146 -9.92 0.98 -2.09
CA LEU A 146 -10.68 0.42 -3.20
C LEU A 146 -9.84 0.32 -4.48
N ALA A 147 -9.00 1.31 -4.76
CA ALA A 147 -8.10 1.30 -5.90
C ALA A 147 -7.09 0.14 -5.80
N VAL A 148 -6.51 -0.10 -4.62
CA VAL A 148 -5.63 -1.27 -4.39
C VAL A 148 -6.39 -2.56 -4.66
N THR A 149 -7.60 -2.73 -4.11
CA THR A 149 -8.40 -3.94 -4.34
C THR A 149 -8.71 -4.15 -5.81
N PHE A 150 -9.15 -3.10 -6.51
CA PHE A 150 -9.49 -3.15 -7.94
C PHE A 150 -8.26 -3.49 -8.80
N LEU A 151 -7.15 -2.78 -8.59
CA LEU A 151 -5.90 -3.03 -9.33
C LEU A 151 -5.33 -4.42 -9.02
N SER A 152 -5.50 -4.93 -7.80
CA SER A 152 -5.10 -6.29 -7.44
C SER A 152 -5.92 -7.34 -8.16
N ASN A 153 -7.22 -7.10 -8.35
CA ASN A 153 -8.08 -7.95 -9.16
C ASN A 153 -7.67 -7.90 -10.64
N ALA A 154 -7.35 -6.72 -11.17
CA ALA A 154 -6.83 -6.59 -12.53
C ALA A 154 -5.49 -7.33 -12.71
N ALA A 155 -4.56 -7.19 -11.75
CA ALA A 155 -3.28 -7.90 -11.76
C ALA A 155 -3.49 -9.42 -11.77
N ARG A 156 -4.42 -9.93 -10.96
CA ARG A 156 -4.79 -11.35 -10.96
C ARG A 156 -5.22 -11.83 -12.36
N LEU A 157 -6.13 -11.10 -13.01
CA LEU A 157 -6.62 -11.46 -14.35
C LEU A 157 -5.50 -11.44 -15.41
N LEU A 158 -4.58 -10.47 -15.32
CA LEU A 158 -3.43 -10.37 -16.23
C LEU A 158 -2.50 -11.58 -16.12
N PHE A 159 -2.29 -12.12 -14.93
CA PHE A 159 -1.41 -13.27 -14.72
C PHE A 159 -2.10 -14.63 -14.90
N GLU A 160 -3.43 -14.71 -14.74
CA GLU A 160 -4.21 -15.90 -15.10
C GLU A 160 -4.28 -16.08 -16.62
N GLY A 161 -4.37 -15.01 -17.41
CA GLY A 161 -4.40 -15.07 -18.88
C GLY A 161 -3.04 -15.26 -19.56
N ALA A 162 -1.94 -15.37 -18.79
CA ALA A 162 -0.59 -15.60 -19.29
C ALA A 162 -0.15 -17.08 -19.25
N GLN A 163 -1.09 -17.99 -18.92
CA GLN A 163 -0.95 -19.45 -18.95
C GLN A 163 -1.49 -20.03 -20.26
#